data_AF-A0A535YTX9-F1
#
_entry.id   AF-A0A535YTX9-F1
#
_cell.length_a   1.000
_cell.length_b   1.000
_cell.length_c   1.000
_cell.angle_alpha   90.00
_cell.angle_beta   90.00
_cell.angle_gamma   90.00
#
_symmetry.space_group_name_H-M   'P 1'
#
loop_
_entity.id
_entity.type
_entity.pdbx_description
1 polymer ?
#
loop_
_entity_poly.entity_id
_entity_poly.type
_entity_poly.pdbx_seq_one_letter_code
_entity_poly.pdbx_strand_id
1 'polypeptide(L)'
;RVIDHAYRYVIFAGTLLIDGFVQATWAIRRTSDGATLTIEPLRRLTKADRITVAEEGDRLLEFAAGAASPRDVRITAVASSPPQAPQLRR
;
A
#
# COMPACT_ATOMS: atom_id res chain seq x y z
N ARG A 1 17.45 -14.28 -1.94
CA ARG A 1 16.48 -14.71 -2.98
C ARG A 1 16.62 -13.75 -4.15
N VAL A 2 16.66 -14.25 -5.39
CA VAL A 2 16.57 -13.42 -6.61
C VAL A 2 15.14 -13.51 -7.09
N ILE A 3 14.50 -12.35 -7.29
CA ILE A 3 13.12 -12.22 -7.74
C ILE A 3 13.12 -11.23 -8.90
N ASP A 4 12.41 -11.60 -9.97
CA ASP A 4 12.21 -10.73 -11.13
C ASP A 4 11.47 -9.44 -10.74
N HIS A 5 11.89 -8.31 -11.31
CA HIS A 5 11.37 -6.99 -10.96
C HIS A 5 9.84 -6.90 -11.12
N ALA A 6 9.26 -7.59 -12.10
CA ALA A 6 7.82 -7.61 -12.32
C ALA A 6 7.06 -8.20 -11.12
N TYR A 7 7.65 -9.16 -10.42
CA TYR A 7 7.00 -9.85 -9.31
C TYR A 7 7.32 -9.25 -7.94
N ARG A 8 8.24 -8.28 -7.87
CA ARG A 8 8.68 -7.72 -6.59
C ARG A 8 7.53 -7.12 -5.78
N TYR A 9 6.55 -6.49 -6.44
CA TYR A 9 5.37 -5.91 -5.79
C TYR A 9 4.40 -6.97 -5.22
N VAL A 10 4.32 -8.15 -5.85
CA VAL A 10 3.49 -9.27 -5.37
C VAL A 10 4.13 -9.96 -4.17
N ILE A 11 5.47 -9.93 -4.08
CA ILE A 11 6.22 -10.71 -3.09
C ILE A 11 6.68 -9.87 -1.89
N PHE A 12 6.86 -8.54 -2.05
CA PHE A 12 7.26 -7.64 -0.97
C PHE A 12 6.24 -6.51 -0.77
N ALA A 13 5.19 -6.80 -0.04
CA ALA A 13 4.32 -5.77 0.53
C ALA A 13 4.75 -5.46 1.98
N GLY A 14 4.64 -4.19 2.37
CA GLY A 14 4.74 -3.83 3.78
C GLY A 14 3.51 -4.32 4.55
N THR A 15 3.67 -4.54 5.86
CA THR A 15 2.55 -4.88 6.74
C THR A 15 2.09 -3.65 7.49
N LEU A 16 0.78 -3.49 7.64
CA LEU A 16 0.15 -2.50 8.51
C LEU A 16 -0.41 -3.18 9.74
N LEU A 17 -0.11 -2.61 10.91
CA LEU A 17 -0.53 -3.13 12.19
C LEU A 17 -1.57 -2.23 12.83
N ILE A 18 -2.60 -2.83 13.44
CA ILE A 18 -3.54 -2.15 14.33
C ILE A 18 -3.54 -2.95 15.62
N ASP A 19 -3.28 -2.28 16.73
CA ASP A 19 -3.17 -2.89 18.07
C ASP A 19 -2.20 -4.09 18.12
N GLY A 20 -1.10 -4.02 17.34
CA GLY A 20 -0.08 -5.06 17.27
C GLY A 20 -0.40 -6.24 16.32
N PHE A 21 -1.54 -6.23 15.63
CA PHE A 21 -1.93 -7.28 14.70
C PHE A 21 -1.84 -6.82 13.25
N VAL A 22 -1.39 -7.68 12.33
CA VAL A 22 -1.40 -7.39 10.89
C VAL A 22 -2.84 -7.32 10.41
N GLN A 23 -3.23 -6.16 9.87
CA GLN A 23 -4.59 -5.90 9.39
C GLN A 23 -4.67 -5.50 7.92
N ALA A 24 -3.54 -5.12 7.31
CA ALA A 24 -3.47 -4.80 5.88
C ALA A 24 -2.06 -5.05 5.35
N THR A 25 -1.96 -5.20 4.04
CA THR A 25 -0.71 -5.02 3.31
C THR A 25 -0.68 -3.63 2.69
N TRP A 26 0.51 -3.11 2.38
CA TRP A 26 0.63 -1.83 1.71
C TRP A 26 1.85 -1.77 0.79
N ALA A 27 1.80 -0.85 -0.16
CA ALA A 27 2.94 -0.50 -0.99
C ALA A 27 2.85 0.95 -1.47
N ILE A 28 4.02 1.54 -1.73
CA ILE A 28 4.13 2.88 -2.31
C ILE A 28 4.51 2.75 -3.78
N ARG A 29 3.73 3.38 -4.65
CA ARG A 29 4.06 3.57 -6.05
C ARG A 29 4.46 5.03 -6.27
N ARG A 30 5.66 5.25 -6.81
CA ARG A 30 6.14 6.58 -7.24
C ARG A 30 6.08 6.66 -8.77
N THR A 31 5.59 7.77 -9.30
CA THR A 31 5.59 8.10 -10.73
C THR A 31 6.14 9.51 -10.92
N SER A 32 6.26 9.98 -12.18
CA SER A 32 6.54 11.39 -12.48
C SER A 32 5.49 12.33 -11.88
N ASP A 33 4.26 11.84 -11.71
CA ASP A 33 3.08 12.64 -11.36
C ASP A 33 2.77 12.58 -9.85
N GLY A 34 3.65 12.00 -9.04
CA GLY A 34 3.49 11.95 -7.59
C GLY A 34 3.77 10.58 -6.97
N ALA A 35 3.26 10.39 -5.76
CA ALA A 35 3.37 9.14 -5.01
C ALA A 35 2.03 8.72 -4.41
N THR A 36 1.70 7.44 -4.53
CA THR A 36 0.49 6.86 -3.94
C THR A 36 0.86 5.71 -3.02
N LEU A 37 0.40 5.79 -1.77
CA LEU A 37 0.38 4.67 -0.83
C LEU A 37 -0.93 3.92 -1.02
N THR A 38 -0.86 2.66 -1.41
CA THR A 38 -2.03 1.78 -1.50
C THR A 38 -2.02 0.83 -0.32
N ILE A 39 -3.13 0.79 0.40
CA ILE A 39 -3.35 -0.05 1.58
C ILE A 39 -4.49 -1.01 1.25
N GLU A 40 -4.22 -2.29 1.35
CA GLU A 40 -5.13 -3.39 1.06
C GLU A 40 -5.48 -4.11 2.36
N PRO A 41 -6.65 -3.82 2.97
CA PRO A 41 -7.05 -4.44 4.22
C PRO A 41 -7.31 -5.94 4.07
N LEU A 42 -6.84 -6.73 5.03
CA LEU A 42 -7.12 -8.17 5.16
C LEU A 42 -8.52 -8.42 5.76
N ARG A 43 -9.07 -7.42 6.44
CA ARG A 43 -10.45 -7.38 6.94
C ARG A 43 -11.00 -5.97 6.84
N ARG A 44 -12.31 -5.81 7.02
CA ARG A 44 -12.93 -4.48 7.01
C ARG A 44 -12.44 -3.68 8.22
N LEU A 45 -11.77 -2.56 7.95
CA LEU A 45 -11.36 -1.59 8.98
C LEU A 45 -12.56 -0.80 9.48
N THR A 46 -12.56 -0.45 10.76
CA THR A 46 -13.55 0.47 11.33
C THR A 46 -13.35 1.88 10.76
N LYS A 47 -14.32 2.77 10.97
CA LYS A 47 -14.18 4.18 10.55
C LYS A 47 -13.01 4.87 11.28
N ALA A 48 -12.84 4.59 12.57
CA ALA A 48 -11.75 5.14 13.36
C ALA A 48 -10.40 4.66 12.83
N ASP A 49 -10.25 3.35 12.64
CA ASP A 49 -9.03 2.76 12.07
C ASP A 49 -8.68 3.39 10.73
N ARG A 50 -9.66 3.60 9.84
CA ARG A 50 -9.43 4.21 8.53
C ARG A 50 -8.86 5.63 8.63
N ILE A 51 -9.30 6.42 9.60
CA ILE A 51 -8.81 7.79 9.81
C ILE A 51 -7.36 7.73 10.30
N THR A 52 -7.10 6.96 11.37
CA THR A 52 -5.75 6.82 11.92
C THR A 52 -4.75 6.24 10.91
N VAL A 53 -5.19 5.25 10.12
CA VAL A 53 -4.38 4.65 9.05
C VAL A 53 -4.08 5.67 7.95
N ALA A 54 -5.02 6.55 7.59
CA ALA A 54 -4.78 7.60 6.61
C ALA A 54 -3.74 8.61 7.11
N GLU A 55 -3.86 9.07 8.36
CA GLU A 55 -2.94 10.02 8.98
C GLU A 55 -1.51 9.47 9.13
N GLU A 56 -1.37 8.19 9.47
CA GLU A 56 -0.06 7.52 9.47
C GLU A 56 0.46 7.32 8.04
N GLY A 57 -0.42 7.03 7.08
CA GLY A 57 -0.08 6.90 5.67
C GLY A 57 0.49 8.19 5.08
N ASP A 58 -0.08 9.34 5.43
CA ASP A 58 0.41 10.65 5.00
C ASP A 58 1.82 10.92 5.52
N ARG A 59 2.06 10.63 6.80
CA ARG A 59 3.40 10.73 7.41
C ARG A 59 4.40 9.78 6.76
N LEU A 60 3.98 8.56 6.42
CA LEU A 60 4.80 7.61 5.70
C LEU A 60 5.15 8.12 4.29
N LEU A 61 4.21 8.73 3.57
CA LEU A 61 4.47 9.32 2.26
C LEU A 61 5.37 10.55 2.33
N GLU A 62 5.26 11.37 3.37
CA GLU A 62 6.22 12.45 3.64
C GLU A 62 7.63 11.92 3.82
N PHE A 63 7.79 10.92 4.67
CA PHE A 63 9.09 10.30 4.92
C PHE A 63 9.67 9.60 3.68
N ALA A 64 8.88 8.75 3.03
CA ALA A 64 9.36 7.90 1.96
C ALA A 64 9.37 8.59 0.59
N ALA A 65 8.57 9.63 0.38
CA ALA A 65 8.36 10.25 -0.93
C ALA A 65 8.19 11.79 -0.84
N GLY A 66 8.85 12.45 0.12
CA GLY A 66 8.67 13.89 0.37
C GLY A 66 8.93 14.83 -0.82
N ALA A 67 9.73 14.41 -1.81
CA ALA A 67 9.95 15.18 -3.04
C ALA A 67 8.81 15.04 -4.07
N ALA A 68 7.93 14.04 -3.91
CA ALA A 68 6.80 13.84 -4.81
C ALA A 68 5.64 14.76 -4.42
N SER A 69 5.00 15.35 -5.42
CA SER A 69 3.78 16.12 -5.26
C SER A 69 2.89 15.95 -6.50
N PRO A 70 1.64 15.51 -6.36
CA PRO A 70 0.92 15.18 -5.12
C PRO A 70 1.35 13.89 -4.41
N ARG A 71 0.94 13.75 -3.14
CA ARG A 71 0.99 12.53 -2.32
C ARG A 71 -0.43 12.12 -1.97
N ASP A 72 -0.75 10.83 -2.13
CA ASP A 72 -2.11 10.31 -1.98
C ASP A 72 -2.14 8.97 -1.22
N VAL A 73 -3.03 8.84 -0.24
CA VAL A 73 -3.25 7.59 0.51
C VAL A 73 -4.57 6.96 0.07
N ARG A 74 -4.50 5.72 -0.40
CA ARG A 74 -5.67 4.95 -0.87
C ARG A 74 -5.86 3.69 -0.04
N ILE A 75 -6.96 3.64 0.69
CA ILE A 75 -7.41 2.44 1.41
C ILE A 75 -8.49 1.74 0.58
N THR A 76 -8.16 0.57 0.02
CA THR A 76 -9.09 -0.17 -0.83
C THR A 76 -10.23 -0.82 -0.02
N ALA A 77 -11.16 -1.46 -0.74
CA ALA A 77 -11.97 -2.52 -0.15
C ALA A 77 -11.08 -3.72 0.22
N VAL A 78 -11.57 -4.58 1.11
CA VAL A 78 -10.92 -5.87 1.38
C VAL A 78 -10.84 -6.65 0.08
N ALA A 79 -9.66 -7.18 -0.23
CA ALA A 79 -9.49 -7.99 -1.43
C ALA A 79 -10.41 -9.21 -1.37
N SER A 80 -11.30 -9.34 -2.35
CA SER A 80 -12.17 -10.51 -2.53
C SER A 80 -11.53 -11.57 -3.43
N SER A 81 -10.33 -11.32 -3.95
CA SER A 81 -9.60 -12.20 -4.85
C SER A 81 -8.10 -12.13 -4.58
N PRO A 82 -7.35 -13.22 -4.83
CA PRO A 82 -5.90 -13.25 -4.61
C PRO A 82 -5.19 -12.18 -5.46
N PRO A 83 -4.00 -11.71 -5.04
CA PRO A 83 -3.17 -10.82 -5.84
C PRO A 83 -2.95 -11.41 -7.23
N GLN A 84 -3.38 -10.70 -8.28
CA GLN A 84 -3.07 -11.11 -9.65
C GLN A 84 -1.63 -10.78 -9.97
N ALA A 85 -0.92 -11.74 -10.56
CA ALA A 85 0.38 -11.49 -11.14
C ALA A 85 0.27 -10.38 -12.21
N PRO A 86 1.29 -9.50 -12.33
CA PRO A 86 1.30 -8.52 -13.39
C PRO A 86 1.10 -9.19 -14.74
N GLN A 87 0.18 -8.65 -15.53
CA GLN A 87 -0.02 -9.07 -16.91
C GLN A 87 1.18 -8.55 -17.71
N LEU A 88 2.22 -9.39 -17.86
CA LEU A 88 3.36 -9.11 -18.73
C LEU A 88 2.84 -8.98 -20.16
N ARG A 89 2.75 -7.74 -20.67
CA ARG A 89 2.49 -7.53 -22.09
C ARG A 89 3.70 -8.07 -22.86
N ARG A 90 3.44 -8.98 -23.79
CA ARG A 90 4.43 -9.48 -24.75
C ARG A 90 4.77 -8.40 -25.77
#